data_AF-W2NQZ2-F1
#
_entry.id   AF-W2NQZ2-F1
#
_cell.length_a   1.000
_cell.length_b   1.000
_cell.length_c   1.000
_cell.angle_alpha   90.00
_cell.angle_beta   90.00
_cell.angle_gamma   90.00
#
_symmetry.space_group_name_H-M   'P 1'
#
loop_
_entity.id
_entity.type
_entity.pdbx_description
1 polymer ?
#
loop_
_entity_poly.entity_id
_entity_poly.type
_entity_poly.pdbx_seq_one_letter_code
_entity_poly.pdbx_strand_id
1 'polypeptide(L)'
;RQLTRSGHRTICPVRAAIVLLHHAAKIDSSLEDPICLVSESELLQASAMAKVLRLAAKALGADPSRYSCHLLRSGGARALLAAGVDSTRVELHGRWKSEVFFFSATRDTASHHPLNLHLTWWGHGKRV
;
A
#
# COMPACT_ATOMS: atom_id res chain seq x y z
N ARG A 1 -1.44 -22.05 -3.98
CA ARG A 1 -1.82 -20.80 -4.67
C ARG A 1 -0.55 -20.19 -5.26
N GLN A 2 -0.47 -20.01 -6.58
CA GLN A 2 0.71 -19.41 -7.22
C GLN A 2 0.58 -17.88 -7.28
N LEU A 3 1.70 -17.16 -7.25
CA LEU A 3 1.76 -15.72 -7.48
C LEU A 3 2.31 -15.42 -8.88
N THR A 4 1.62 -14.57 -9.63
CA THR A 4 2.01 -14.19 -11.00
C THR A 4 2.33 -12.70 -11.09
N ARG A 5 3.18 -12.32 -12.06
CA ARG A 5 3.56 -10.91 -12.25
C ARG A 5 2.39 -10.13 -12.85
N SER A 6 2.03 -9.01 -12.23
CA SER A 6 0.95 -8.09 -12.65
C SER A 6 1.20 -7.31 -13.95
N GLY A 7 2.13 -7.73 -14.81
CA GLY A 7 2.56 -7.03 -16.03
C GLY A 7 3.31 -5.70 -15.81
N HIS A 8 2.97 -4.95 -14.77
CA HIS A 8 3.50 -3.62 -14.49
C HIS A 8 5.04 -3.63 -14.34
N ARG A 9 5.75 -2.72 -15.04
CA ARG A 9 7.22 -2.74 -15.10
C ARG A 9 7.88 -2.45 -13.74
N THR A 10 7.40 -1.44 -13.03
CA THR A 10 7.93 -0.97 -11.73
C THR A 10 7.11 -1.48 -10.53
N ILE A 11 5.82 -1.12 -10.45
CA ILE A 11 4.92 -1.39 -9.31
C ILE A 11 4.33 -2.83 -9.31
N CYS A 12 5.16 -3.85 -9.56
CA CYS A 12 4.72 -5.25 -9.52
C CYS A 12 5.04 -5.88 -8.16
N PRO A 13 4.05 -6.33 -7.37
CA PRO A 13 4.29 -6.84 -6.01
C PRO A 13 5.15 -8.12 -6.01
N VAL A 14 4.99 -8.99 -7.01
CA VAL A 14 5.85 -10.18 -7.17
C VAL A 14 7.29 -9.78 -7.52
N ARG A 15 7.49 -8.72 -8.33
CA ARG A 15 8.85 -8.19 -8.59
C ARG A 15 9.46 -7.58 -7.33
N ALA A 16 8.67 -6.86 -6.53
CA ALA A 16 9.13 -6.29 -5.26
C ALA A 16 9.52 -7.40 -4.26
N ALA A 17 8.73 -8.47 -4.13
CA ALA A 17 9.08 -9.62 -3.29
C ALA A 17 10.38 -10.30 -3.75
N ILE A 18 10.60 -10.47 -5.05
CA ILE A 18 11.86 -11.00 -5.60
C ILE A 18 13.05 -10.08 -5.27
N VAL A 19 12.88 -8.75 -5.36
CA VAL A 19 13.93 -7.79 -4.97
C VAL A 19 14.25 -7.87 -3.48
N LEU A 20 13.26 -8.09 -2.61
CA LEU A 20 13.46 -8.30 -1.18
C LEU A 20 14.18 -9.62 -0.88
N LEU A 21 13.82 -10.72 -1.54
CA LEU A 21 14.56 -12.00 -1.41
C LEU A 21 16.02 -11.87 -1.84
N HIS A 22 16.29 -11.17 -2.95
CA HIS A 22 17.65 -10.85 -3.39
C HIS A 22 18.38 -9.82 -2.49
N HIS A 23 17.68 -9.17 -1.56
CA HIS A 23 18.29 -8.31 -0.54
C HIS A 23 18.62 -9.11 0.72
N ALA A 24 17.68 -9.91 1.22
CA ALA A 24 17.91 -10.83 2.35
C ALA A 24 19.13 -11.73 2.12
N ALA A 25 19.25 -12.33 0.92
CA ALA A 25 20.39 -13.15 0.52
C ALA A 25 21.73 -12.39 0.34
N LYS A 26 21.74 -11.05 0.46
CA LYS A 26 22.96 -10.23 0.46
C LYS A 26 23.40 -9.77 1.85
N ILE A 27 22.49 -9.84 2.83
CA ILE A 27 22.74 -9.52 4.23
C ILE A 27 22.80 -10.80 5.08
N ASP A 28 23.03 -11.95 4.43
CA ASP A 28 23.10 -13.31 4.97
C ASP A 28 21.96 -13.68 5.95
N SER A 29 20.76 -13.18 5.64
CA SER A 29 19.58 -13.30 6.49
C SER A 29 18.93 -14.69 6.38
N SER A 30 18.48 -15.19 7.53
CA SER A 30 17.86 -16.51 7.71
C SER A 30 16.51 -16.64 6.98
N LEU A 31 16.11 -17.87 6.69
CA LEU A 31 14.75 -18.16 6.19
C LEU A 31 13.66 -17.88 7.23
N GLU A 32 14.02 -17.83 8.51
CA GLU A 32 13.13 -17.46 9.62
C GLU A 32 13.03 -15.94 9.83
N ASP A 33 13.91 -15.15 9.21
CA ASP A 33 13.88 -13.70 9.33
C ASP A 33 12.76 -13.07 8.49
N PRO A 34 12.23 -11.90 8.88
CA PRO A 34 11.27 -11.20 8.04
C PRO A 34 11.89 -10.75 6.72
N ILE A 35 11.28 -11.13 5.60
CA ILE A 35 11.62 -10.70 4.22
C ILE A 35 11.78 -9.17 4.01
N CYS A 36 11.34 -8.34 4.96
CA CYS A 36 11.50 -6.89 4.96
C CYS A 36 12.68 -6.37 5.81
N LEU A 37 13.58 -7.25 6.27
CA LEU A 37 14.86 -6.91 6.87
C LEU A 37 15.75 -6.17 5.84
N VAL A 38 16.34 -5.03 6.24
CA VAL A 38 17.20 -4.20 5.38
C VAL A 38 18.67 -4.22 5.81
N SER A 39 18.94 -4.52 7.08
CA SER A 39 20.25 -4.87 7.64
C SER A 39 20.03 -5.83 8.82
N GLU A 40 21.08 -6.49 9.33
CA GLU A 40 21.05 -7.55 10.36
C GLU A 40 20.04 -7.36 11.52
N SER A 41 19.75 -6.12 11.93
CA SER A 41 18.78 -5.80 12.99
C SER A 41 17.73 -4.73 12.62
N GLU A 42 17.68 -4.26 11.36
CA GLU A 42 16.73 -3.22 10.94
C GLU A 42 15.64 -3.77 10.00
N LEU A 43 14.38 -3.66 10.42
CA LEU A 43 13.20 -3.92 9.57
C LEU A 43 12.76 -2.64 8.84
N LEU A 44 12.34 -2.77 7.58
CA LEU A 44 11.83 -1.68 6.75
C LEU A 44 10.63 -0.98 7.39
N GLN A 45 10.86 0.19 7.97
CA GLN A 45 9.85 0.92 8.71
C GLN A 45 8.76 1.52 7.81
N ALA A 46 7.51 1.50 8.29
CA ALA A 46 6.37 2.14 7.61
C ALA A 46 6.57 3.66 7.44
N SER A 47 7.36 4.30 8.32
CA SER A 47 7.78 5.70 8.22
C SER A 47 8.74 5.94 7.05
N ALA A 48 9.68 5.02 6.80
CA ALA A 48 10.59 5.08 5.64
C ALA A 48 9.81 4.92 4.33
N MET A 49 8.88 3.96 4.26
CA MET A 49 7.98 3.80 3.11
C MET A 49 7.11 5.06 2.89
N ALA A 50 6.56 5.65 3.96
CA ALA A 50 5.81 6.90 3.86
C ALA A 50 6.69 8.07 3.38
N LYS A 51 7.97 8.16 3.80
CA LYS A 51 8.93 9.15 3.30
C LYS A 51 9.17 9.00 1.79
N VAL A 52 9.33 7.78 1.29
CA VAL A 52 9.48 7.51 -0.16
C VAL A 52 8.23 7.90 -0.95
N LEU A 53 7.03 7.51 -0.48
CA LEU A 53 5.76 7.91 -1.11
C LEU A 53 5.59 9.44 -1.18
N ARG A 54 6.02 10.15 -0.13
CA ARG A 54 5.98 11.62 -0.02
C ARG A 54 6.97 12.31 -0.97
N LEU A 55 8.17 11.76 -1.12
CA LEU A 55 9.15 12.26 -2.09
C LEU A 55 8.67 12.05 -3.53
N ALA A 56 8.07 10.89 -3.83
CA ALA A 56 7.46 10.62 -5.13
C ALA A 56 6.29 11.57 -5.43
N ALA A 57 5.41 11.82 -4.46
CA ALA A 57 4.34 12.82 -4.60
C ALA A 57 4.88 14.22 -4.91
N LYS A 58 5.89 14.68 -4.16
CA LYS A 58 6.54 15.98 -4.39
C LYS A 58 7.14 16.08 -5.80
N ALA A 59 7.80 15.02 -6.27
CA ALA A 59 8.41 14.97 -7.61
C ALA A 59 7.37 14.99 -8.75
N LEU A 60 6.13 14.61 -8.45
CA LEU A 60 4.98 14.65 -9.39
C LEU A 60 4.10 15.91 -9.20
N GLY A 61 4.55 16.89 -8.40
CA GLY A 61 3.80 18.13 -8.14
C GLY A 61 2.58 17.98 -7.23
N ALA A 62 2.37 16.80 -6.63
CA ALA A 62 1.26 16.55 -5.71
C ALA A 62 1.66 16.85 -4.25
N ASP A 63 0.72 17.37 -3.45
CA ASP A 63 0.95 17.63 -2.02
C ASP A 63 1.35 16.34 -1.27
N PRO A 64 2.56 16.26 -0.68
CA PRO A 64 3.02 15.08 0.03
C PRO A 64 2.25 14.77 1.32
N SER A 65 1.63 15.75 1.99
CA SER A 65 0.96 15.55 3.29
C SER A 65 -0.04 14.38 3.27
N ARG A 66 -0.62 14.20 2.07
CA ARG A 66 -1.73 13.36 1.65
C ARG A 66 -1.36 11.91 1.45
N TYR A 67 -0.07 11.63 1.18
CA TYR A 67 0.42 10.30 0.85
C TYR A 67 0.92 9.59 2.11
N SER A 68 0.42 8.38 2.31
CA SER A 68 0.72 7.51 3.44
C SER A 68 0.57 6.04 3.07
N CYS A 69 1.19 5.15 3.85
CA CYS A 69 1.04 3.71 3.69
C CYS A 69 -0.41 3.24 3.87
N HIS A 70 -1.23 3.97 4.64
CA HIS A 70 -2.66 3.70 4.76
C HIS A 70 -3.41 4.01 3.46
N LEU A 71 -3.15 5.16 2.84
CA LEU A 71 -3.77 5.52 1.55
C LEU A 71 -3.35 4.54 0.44
N LEU A 72 -2.08 4.11 0.41
CA LEU A 72 -1.60 3.07 -0.51
C LEU A 72 -2.38 1.75 -0.33
N ARG A 73 -2.66 1.36 0.92
CA ARG A 73 -3.45 0.16 1.24
C ARG A 73 -4.91 0.29 0.80
N SER A 74 -5.57 1.42 1.06
CA SER A 74 -6.92 1.72 0.55
C SER A 74 -6.96 1.71 -0.99
N GLY A 75 -5.97 2.33 -1.65
CA GLY A 75 -5.86 2.36 -3.10
C GLY A 75 -5.67 0.97 -3.70
N GLY A 76 -4.85 0.12 -3.07
CA GLY A 76 -4.69 -1.29 -3.46
C GLY A 76 -5.98 -2.09 -3.36
N ALA A 77 -6.78 -1.88 -2.30
CA ALA A 77 -8.09 -2.50 -2.16
C ALA A 77 -9.08 -2.02 -3.25
N ARG A 78 -9.15 -0.70 -3.50
CA ARG A 78 -9.96 -0.12 -4.60
C ARG A 78 -9.53 -0.68 -5.96
N ALA A 79 -8.23 -0.87 -6.21
CA ALA A 79 -7.72 -1.43 -7.46
C ALA A 79 -8.07 -2.92 -7.64
N LEU A 80 -8.13 -3.71 -6.57
CA LEU A 80 -8.60 -5.10 -6.62
C LEU A 80 -10.11 -5.17 -6.95
N LEU A 81 -10.93 -4.34 -6.30
CA LEU A 81 -12.37 -4.24 -6.59
C LEU A 81 -12.61 -3.81 -8.05
N ALA A 82 -11.91 -2.79 -8.53
CA ALA A 82 -11.98 -2.32 -9.92
C ALA A 82 -11.49 -3.36 -10.95
N ALA A 83 -10.66 -4.31 -10.53
CA ALA A 83 -10.22 -5.45 -11.34
C ALA A 83 -11.17 -6.67 -11.24
N GLY A 84 -12.38 -6.50 -10.68
CA GLY A 84 -13.39 -7.56 -10.56
C GLY A 84 -13.10 -8.60 -9.47
N VAL A 85 -12.20 -8.32 -8.53
CA VAL A 85 -11.99 -9.19 -7.37
C VAL A 85 -13.14 -8.98 -6.39
N ASP A 86 -13.90 -10.05 -6.11
CA ASP A 86 -14.99 -10.07 -5.12
C ASP A 86 -14.61 -9.38 -3.80
N SER A 87 -15.55 -8.60 -3.26
CA SER A 87 -15.37 -7.80 -2.04
C SER A 87 -15.03 -8.68 -0.84
N THR A 88 -15.68 -9.83 -0.69
CA THR A 88 -15.41 -10.78 0.40
C THR A 88 -13.94 -11.21 0.42
N ARG A 89 -13.34 -11.49 -0.73
CA ARG A 89 -11.91 -11.82 -0.86
C ARG A 89 -10.98 -10.64 -0.55
N VAL A 90 -11.39 -9.41 -0.87
CA VAL A 90 -10.63 -8.20 -0.50
C VAL A 90 -10.71 -7.95 1.02
N GLU A 91 -11.89 -8.11 1.61
CA GLU A 91 -12.13 -7.98 3.06
C GLU A 91 -11.34 -9.01 3.87
N LEU A 92 -11.44 -10.29 3.51
CA LEU A 92 -10.68 -11.39 4.12
C LEU A 92 -9.17 -11.16 4.01
N HIS A 93 -8.68 -10.73 2.84
CA HIS A 93 -7.24 -10.57 2.63
C HIS A 93 -6.64 -9.39 3.41
N GLY A 94 -7.35 -8.25 3.45
CA GLY A 94 -6.90 -7.05 4.17
C GLY A 94 -7.32 -6.94 5.64
N ARG A 95 -7.98 -7.98 6.18
CA ARG A 95 -8.55 -8.02 7.55
C ARG A 95 -9.46 -6.83 7.84
N TRP A 96 -10.37 -6.53 6.93
CA TRP A 96 -11.39 -5.49 7.11
C TRP A 96 -12.44 -5.90 8.14
N LYS A 97 -13.28 -4.93 8.51
CA LYS A 97 -14.60 -5.16 9.10
C LYS A 97 -15.57 -4.29 8.29
N SER A 98 -16.27 -4.92 7.34
CA SER A 98 -17.13 -4.32 6.31
C SER A 98 -16.48 -3.26 5.40
N GLU A 99 -17.29 -2.65 4.52
CA GLU A 99 -16.95 -1.82 3.35
C GLU A 99 -16.20 -0.49 3.63
N VAL A 100 -15.49 -0.36 4.74
CA VAL A 100 -14.78 0.86 5.17
C VAL A 100 -13.74 1.35 4.14
N PHE A 101 -13.29 0.51 3.21
CA PHE A 101 -12.50 0.96 2.05
C PHE A 101 -13.30 1.81 1.06
N PHE A 102 -14.58 1.49 0.85
CA PHE A 102 -15.48 2.18 -0.07
C PHE A 102 -15.70 3.63 0.39
N PHE A 103 -15.82 3.88 1.70
CA PHE A 103 -15.95 5.25 2.22
C PHE A 103 -14.72 6.13 1.93
N SER A 104 -13.54 5.55 1.68
CA SER A 104 -12.36 6.26 1.14
C SER A 104 -12.40 6.46 -0.40
N ALA A 105 -13.59 6.36 -1.01
CA ALA A 105 -13.84 6.47 -2.44
C ALA A 105 -15.13 7.22 -2.82
N THR A 106 -16.23 7.05 -2.09
CA THR A 106 -17.59 7.45 -2.55
C THR A 106 -17.89 8.97 -2.62
N ARG A 107 -16.87 9.84 -2.61
CA ARG A 107 -17.02 11.29 -2.86
C ARG A 107 -16.38 11.78 -4.17
N ASP A 108 -15.68 10.90 -4.91
CA ASP A 108 -14.93 11.30 -6.12
C ASP A 108 -15.74 11.20 -7.44
N THR A 109 -16.86 10.48 -7.49
CA THR A 109 -17.53 10.09 -8.76
C THR A 109 -18.60 11.08 -9.26
N ALA A 110 -18.56 12.35 -8.83
CA ALA A 110 -19.63 13.32 -9.08
C ALA A 110 -19.15 14.74 -9.42
N SER A 111 -18.08 14.89 -10.20
CA SER A 111 -17.83 16.10 -11.02
C SER A 111 -16.67 15.91 -12.02
N HIS A 112 -16.80 16.50 -13.20
CA HIS A 112 -15.74 16.52 -14.23
C HIS A 112 -14.71 17.62 -13.93
N HIS A 113 -13.65 17.33 -13.16
CA HIS A 113 -12.33 17.97 -13.33
C HIS A 113 -11.24 17.18 -12.57
N PRO A 114 -10.01 17.03 -13.11
CA PRO A 114 -8.96 16.26 -12.45
C PRO A 114 -8.31 17.02 -11.28
N LEU A 115 -7.79 16.25 -10.31
CA LEU A 115 -6.90 16.68 -9.22
C LEU A 115 -7.48 17.66 -8.18
N ASN A 116 -8.61 17.32 -7.53
CA ASN A 116 -9.02 17.97 -6.28
C ASN A 116 -9.61 17.01 -5.22
N LEU A 117 -8.93 15.89 -4.99
CA LEU A 117 -9.16 15.04 -3.81
C LEU A 117 -9.11 15.92 -2.54
N HIS A 118 -9.89 15.66 -1.49
CA HIS A 118 -9.78 16.36 -0.19
C HIS A 118 -9.88 15.34 0.97
N LEU A 119 -8.89 15.31 1.88
CA LEU A 119 -8.75 14.23 2.88
C LEU A 119 -9.12 14.71 4.28
N THR A 120 -10.35 14.44 4.71
CA THR A 120 -10.77 14.59 6.12
C THR A 120 -10.34 13.39 6.95
N TRP A 121 -9.73 13.65 8.11
CA TRP A 121 -9.36 12.63 9.10
C TRP A 121 -10.58 11.98 9.76
N TRP A 122 -10.39 10.77 10.27
CA TRP A 122 -10.90 10.44 11.61
C TRP A 122 -9.82 9.67 12.38
N GLY A 123 -9.35 10.25 13.48
CA GLY A 123 -8.52 9.57 14.46
C GLY A 123 -9.27 9.44 15.77
N HIS A 124 -9.64 8.22 16.17
CA HIS A 124 -10.11 7.93 17.52
C HIS A 124 -9.65 6.51 17.89
N GLY A 125 -8.70 6.41 18.81
CA GLY A 125 -8.33 5.15 19.41
C GLY A 125 -9.19 4.86 20.64
N LYS A 126 -9.29 3.57 21.00
CA LYS A 126 -9.33 3.17 22.40
C LYS A 126 -8.28 2.10 22.63
N ARG A 127 -7.40 2.36 23.61
CA ARG A 127 -6.84 1.31 24.45
C ARG A 127 -7.98 0.84 25.36
N VAL A 128 -8.32 -0.43 25.34
CA VAL A 128 -7.97 -1.40 26.40
C VAL A 128 -7.60 -2.69 25.70
#